data_AF-A0A365ZQS4-F1
#
_entry.id   AF-A0A365ZQS4-F1
#
_cell.length_a   1.000
_cell.length_b   1.000
_cell.length_c   1.000
_cell.angle_alpha   90.00
_cell.angle_beta   90.00
_cell.angle_gamma   90.00
#
_symmetry.space_group_name_H-M   'P 1'
#
loop_
_entity.id
_entity.type
_entity.pdbx_description
1 polymer ?
#
loop_
_entity_poly.entity_id
_entity_poly.type
_entity_poly.pdbx_seq_one_letter_code
_entity_poly.pdbx_strand_id
1 'polypeptide(L)'
;MTEPAGENRNRFGPALAGFLVPIVLLSVVVLGFRQRLFWDLGWRGGEYAQVFLGVVLAAVVAGIVLKAARPRPPWRSFGTGLILAGTLGAVSAVVVIVAILNALSRMY
;
A
#
# COMPACT_ATOMS: atom_id res chain seq x y z
N MET A 1 41.14 -8.38 -22.21
CA MET A 1 40.40 -7.13 -21.95
C MET A 1 39.17 -7.51 -21.15
N THR A 2 39.19 -7.20 -19.86
CA THR A 2 38.20 -7.57 -18.85
C THR A 2 36.92 -6.75 -19.01
N GLU A 3 35.78 -7.44 -19.04
CA GLU A 3 34.44 -6.83 -18.96
C GLU A 3 34.33 -5.95 -17.70
N PRO A 4 33.75 -4.73 -17.77
CA PRO A 4 33.31 -4.05 -16.58
C PRO A 4 31.99 -4.67 -16.09
N ALA A 5 32.11 -5.79 -15.37
CA ALA A 5 31.06 -6.29 -14.51
C ALA A 5 30.88 -5.33 -13.33
N GLY A 6 29.84 -4.49 -13.33
CA GLY A 6 29.61 -3.63 -12.15
C GLY A 6 28.58 -2.50 -12.19
N GLU A 7 27.89 -2.22 -13.29
CA GLU A 7 26.88 -1.14 -13.30
C GLU A 7 25.43 -1.65 -13.19
N ASN A 8 25.20 -2.55 -12.24
CA ASN A 8 23.85 -2.96 -11.82
C ASN A 8 23.42 -2.21 -10.54
N ARG A 9 23.82 -0.94 -10.40
CA ARG A 9 23.53 -0.13 -9.21
C ARG A 9 22.09 0.41 -9.24
N ASN A 10 21.21 -0.36 -8.61
CA ASN A 10 20.16 0.12 -7.73
C ASN A 10 18.93 0.82 -8.35
N ARG A 11 18.46 0.36 -9.52
CA ARG A 11 17.15 0.80 -10.09
C ARG A 11 15.94 0.25 -9.32
N PHE A 12 16.12 -0.89 -8.64
CA PHE A 12 15.09 -1.58 -7.86
C PHE A 12 14.87 -0.98 -6.46
N GLY A 13 15.90 -0.44 -5.82
CA GLY A 13 15.82 0.11 -4.46
C GLY A 13 14.70 1.15 -4.29
N PRO A 14 14.58 2.17 -5.17
CA PRO A 14 13.53 3.17 -5.06
C PRO A 14 12.12 2.61 -5.31
N ALA A 15 11.96 1.65 -6.22
CA ALA A 15 10.67 0.99 -6.45
C ALA A 15 10.26 0.16 -5.23
N LEU A 16 11.21 -0.55 -4.63
CA LEU A 16 11.00 -1.33 -3.41
C LEU A 16 10.62 -0.43 -2.23
N ALA A 17 11.28 0.71 -2.07
CA ALA A 17 10.93 1.69 -1.04
C ALA A 17 9.50 2.23 -1.24
N GLY A 18 9.13 2.58 -2.48
CA GLY A 18 7.78 3.04 -2.82
C GLY A 18 6.71 1.98 -2.59
N PHE A 19 7.08 0.69 -2.68
CA PHE A 19 6.21 -0.43 -2.34
C PHE A 19 6.12 -0.68 -0.83
N LEU A 20 7.25 -0.63 -0.12
CA LEU A 20 7.31 -0.95 1.31
C LEU A 20 6.59 0.08 2.18
N VAL A 21 6.68 1.37 1.85
CA VAL A 21 6.03 2.44 2.64
C VAL A 21 4.54 2.19 2.85
N PRO A 22 3.70 2.05 1.80
CA PRO A 22 2.28 1.77 1.97
C PRO A 22 2.03 0.39 2.60
N ILE A 23 2.83 -0.63 2.32
CA ILE A 23 2.68 -1.96 2.94
C ILE A 23 2.88 -1.90 4.45
N VAL A 24 3.92 -1.21 4.91
CA VAL A 24 4.17 -1.02 6.34
C VAL A 24 3.03 -0.23 6.96
N LEU A 25 2.56 0.83 6.30
CA LEU A 25 1.46 1.66 6.79
C LEU A 25 0.15 0.86 6.92
N LEU A 26 -0.20 0.06 5.91
CA LEU A 26 -1.36 -0.84 5.96
C LEU A 26 -1.19 -1.90 7.07
N SER A 27 0.01 -2.45 7.25
CA SER A 27 0.30 -3.42 8.31
C SER A 27 0.13 -2.81 9.70
N VAL A 28 0.56 -1.56 9.90
CA VAL A 28 0.36 -0.82 11.15
C VAL A 28 -1.12 -0.60 11.42
N VAL A 29 -1.92 -0.23 10.41
CA VAL A 29 -3.38 -0.07 10.56
C VAL A 29 -4.04 -1.38 10.98
N VAL A 30 -3.69 -2.49 10.33
CA VAL A 30 -4.22 -3.82 10.66
C VAL A 30 -3.78 -4.25 12.07
N LEU A 31 -2.52 -4.04 12.43
CA LEU A 31 -2.01 -4.36 13.77
C LEU A 31 -2.70 -3.51 14.83
N GLY A 32 -2.91 -2.23 14.57
CA GLY A 32 -3.62 -1.32 15.46
C GLY A 32 -5.07 -1.72 15.68
N PHE A 33 -5.76 -2.16 14.63
CA PHE A 33 -7.10 -2.74 14.75
C PHE A 33 -7.08 -4.00 15.62
N ARG A 34 -6.16 -4.94 15.36
CA ARG A 34 -6.04 -6.21 16.10
C ARG A 34 -5.72 -6.00 17.58
N GLN A 35 -4.82 -5.06 17.87
CA GLN A 35 -4.38 -4.74 19.23
C GLN A 35 -5.28 -3.72 19.91
N ARG A 36 -6.30 -3.19 19.22
CA ARG A 36 -7.23 -2.17 19.73
C ARG A 36 -6.49 -0.92 20.24
N LEU A 37 -5.39 -0.53 19.59
CA LEU A 37 -4.47 0.52 20.07
C LEU A 37 -5.15 1.85 20.37
N PHE A 38 -6.14 2.25 19.55
CA PHE A 38 -6.87 3.51 19.71
C PHE A 38 -8.30 3.31 20.26
N TRP A 39 -8.59 2.14 20.83
CA TRP A 39 -9.94 1.84 21.33
C TRP A 39 -10.35 2.75 22.50
N ASP A 40 -9.41 3.06 23.38
CA ASP A 40 -9.62 4.00 24.49
C ASP A 40 -9.82 5.44 24.01
N LEU A 41 -9.42 5.74 22.78
CA LEU A 41 -9.65 7.01 22.09
C LEU A 41 -10.94 7.00 21.25
N GLY A 42 -11.77 5.95 21.40
CA GLY A 42 -13.06 5.82 20.75
C GLY A 42 -13.02 5.18 19.37
N TRP A 43 -11.86 4.75 18.86
CA TRP A 43 -11.77 4.13 17.54
C TRP A 43 -12.43 2.75 17.53
N ARG A 44 -13.25 2.51 16.51
CA ARG A 44 -13.84 1.21 16.21
C ARG A 44 -13.36 0.72 14.84
N GLY A 45 -13.85 -0.44 14.42
CA GLY A 45 -13.44 -1.07 13.16
C GLY A 45 -13.67 -0.20 11.92
N GLY A 46 -14.68 0.68 11.94
CA GLY A 46 -14.98 1.58 10.83
C GLY A 46 -13.87 2.61 10.59
N GLU A 47 -13.31 3.17 11.66
CA GLU A 47 -12.24 4.16 11.63
C GLU A 47 -10.94 3.56 11.08
N TYR A 48 -10.57 2.36 11.52
CA TYR A 48 -9.42 1.64 10.94
C TYR A 48 -9.66 1.31 9.46
N ALA A 49 -10.88 0.95 9.06
CA ALA A 49 -11.21 0.71 7.65
C ALA A 49 -11.11 1.99 6.81
N GLN A 50 -11.55 3.14 7.33
CA GLN A 50 -11.39 4.43 6.65
C GLN A 50 -9.92 4.79 6.46
N VAL A 51 -9.08 4.61 7.48
CA VAL A 51 -7.64 4.86 7.36
C VAL A 51 -7.00 3.88 6.37
N PHE A 52 -7.37 2.60 6.39
CA PHE A 52 -6.89 1.61 5.43
C PHE A 52 -7.18 2.02 3.99
N LEU A 53 -8.45 2.38 3.70
CA LEU A 53 -8.85 2.87 2.38
C LEU A 53 -8.14 4.17 2.01
N GLY A 54 -7.97 5.08 2.97
CA GLY A 54 -7.23 6.32 2.79
C GLY A 54 -5.78 6.07 2.36
N VAL A 55 -5.08 5.12 3.00
CA VAL A 55 -3.71 4.74 2.63
C VAL A 55 -3.66 4.14 1.23
N VAL A 56 -4.59 3.26 0.89
CA VAL A 56 -4.69 2.66 -0.45
C VAL A 56 -4.87 3.73 -1.53
N LEU A 57 -5.86 4.62 -1.34
CA LEU A 57 -6.15 5.69 -2.29
C LEU A 57 -4.99 6.68 -2.39
N ALA A 58 -4.42 7.09 -1.27
CA ALA A 58 -3.28 8.00 -1.23
C ALA A 58 -2.06 7.39 -1.95
N ALA A 59 -1.79 6.09 -1.77
CA ALA A 59 -0.69 5.42 -2.46
C ALA A 59 -0.88 5.40 -3.98
N VAL A 60 -2.09 5.06 -4.46
CA VAL A 60 -2.40 5.07 -5.89
C VAL A 60 -2.32 6.47 -6.46
N VAL A 61 -2.98 7.45 -5.84
CA VAL A 61 -3.02 8.84 -6.31
C VAL A 61 -1.62 9.44 -6.28
N ALA A 62 -0.88 9.30 -5.18
CA ALA A 62 0.50 9.80 -5.09
C ALA A 62 1.40 9.16 -6.15
N GLY A 63 1.29 7.85 -6.36
CA GLY A 63 2.05 7.15 -7.38
C GLY A 63 1.71 7.61 -8.81
N ILE A 64 0.43 7.88 -9.11
CA ILE A 64 -0.02 8.46 -10.39
C ILE A 64 0.54 9.87 -10.56
N VAL A 65 0.42 10.74 -9.56
CA VAL A 65 0.95 12.11 -9.58
C VAL A 65 2.46 12.09 -9.79
N LEU A 66 3.19 11.23 -9.08
CA LEU A 66 4.62 11.01 -9.25
C LEU A 66 4.98 10.53 -10.66
N LYS A 67 4.12 9.76 -11.35
CA LYS A 67 4.34 9.42 -12.76
C LYS A 67 4.01 10.58 -13.70
N ALA A 68 2.90 11.28 -13.46
CA ALA A 68 2.42 12.38 -14.30
C ALA A 68 3.39 13.56 -14.31
N ALA A 69 4.01 13.87 -13.18
CA ALA A 69 5.01 14.93 -13.03
C ALA A 69 6.33 14.66 -13.77
N ARG A 70 6.49 13.48 -14.40
CA ARG A 70 7.72 13.02 -15.09
C ARG A 70 9.03 13.34 -14.34
N PRO A 71 9.13 13.07 -13.03
CA PRO A 71 10.31 13.40 -12.26
C PRO A 71 11.50 12.54 -12.72
N ARG A 72 12.71 13.08 -12.56
CA ARG A 72 13.95 12.35 -12.85
C ARG A 72 14.00 11.05 -12.01
N PRO A 73 14.66 9.98 -12.49
CA PRO A 73 15.02 8.85 -11.64
C PRO A 73 15.70 9.40 -10.36
N PRO A 74 15.31 8.97 -9.14
CA PRO A 74 14.65 7.71 -8.77
C PRO A 74 13.12 7.76 -8.57
N TRP A 75 12.50 8.93 -8.59
CA TRP A 75 11.09 9.15 -8.18
C TRP A 75 10.06 8.44 -9.07
N ARG A 76 10.39 8.27 -10.35
CA ARG A 76 9.53 7.52 -11.29
C ARG A 76 9.41 6.04 -10.93
N SER A 77 10.49 5.43 -10.44
CA SER A 77 10.50 4.04 -9.96
C SER A 77 9.75 3.92 -8.64
N PHE A 78 9.94 4.89 -7.73
CA PHE A 78 9.20 4.98 -6.46
C PHE A 78 7.68 5.07 -6.69
N GLY A 79 7.24 5.93 -7.61
CA GLY A 79 5.81 6.05 -7.98
C GLY A 79 5.23 4.74 -8.52
N THR A 80 6.03 3.91 -9.19
CA THR A 80 5.58 2.59 -9.66
C THR A 80 5.37 1.63 -8.47
N GLY A 81 6.26 1.65 -7.49
CA GLY A 81 6.10 0.88 -6.24
C GLY A 81 4.85 1.29 -5.46
N LEU A 82 4.57 2.59 -5.37
CA LEU A 82 3.37 3.12 -4.72
C LEU A 82 2.08 2.65 -5.40
N ILE A 83 2.01 2.73 -6.74
CA ILE A 83 0.84 2.25 -7.48
C ILE A 83 0.65 0.75 -7.24
N LEU A 84 1.72 -0.06 -7.35
CA LEU A 84 1.64 -1.51 -7.14
C LEU A 84 1.12 -1.87 -5.75
N ALA A 85 1.68 -1.28 -4.71
CA ALA A 85 1.25 -1.53 -3.34
C ALA A 85 -0.19 -1.03 -3.09
N GLY A 86 -0.54 0.14 -3.63
CA GLY A 86 -1.90 0.67 -3.57
C GLY A 86 -2.91 -0.27 -4.25
N THR A 87 -2.62 -0.75 -5.46
CA THR A 87 -3.47 -1.71 -6.16
C THR A 87 -3.61 -3.03 -5.40
N LEU A 88 -2.51 -3.56 -4.85
CA LEU A 88 -2.55 -4.77 -4.01
C LEU A 88 -3.40 -4.57 -2.75
N GLY A 89 -3.28 -3.40 -2.10
CA GLY A 89 -4.11 -3.04 -0.95
C GLY A 89 -5.58 -2.93 -1.32
N ALA A 90 -5.91 -2.35 -2.47
CA ALA A 90 -7.27 -2.25 -2.99
C ALA A 90 -7.87 -3.64 -3.27
N VAL A 91 -7.14 -4.51 -3.97
CA VAL A 91 -7.56 -5.90 -4.23
C VAL A 91 -7.80 -6.64 -2.91
N SER A 92 -6.90 -6.48 -1.94
CA SER A 92 -7.03 -7.08 -0.61
C SER A 92 -8.31 -6.60 0.10
N ALA A 93 -8.62 -5.30 0.05
CA ALA A 93 -9.87 -4.77 0.61
C ALA A 93 -11.10 -5.39 -0.06
N VAL A 94 -11.11 -5.49 -1.40
CA VAL A 94 -12.21 -6.11 -2.15
C VAL A 94 -12.40 -7.58 -1.74
N VAL A 95 -11.32 -8.35 -1.64
CA VAL A 95 -11.38 -9.76 -1.20
C VAL A 95 -11.99 -9.87 0.19
N VAL A 96 -11.60 -9.01 1.13
CA VAL A 96 -12.17 -8.99 2.49
C VAL A 96 -13.65 -8.64 2.47
N ILE A 97 -14.06 -7.62 1.71
CA ILE A 97 -15.48 -7.24 1.58
C ILE A 97 -16.29 -8.40 1.02
N VAL A 98 -15.84 -9.03 -0.06
CA VAL A 98 -16.51 -10.19 -0.67
C VAL A 98 -16.59 -11.35 0.31
N ALA A 99 -15.54 -11.62 1.08
CA ALA A 99 -15.55 -12.66 2.10
C ALA A 99 -16.58 -12.38 3.21
N ILE A 100 -16.69 -11.13 3.66
CA ILE A 100 -17.70 -10.71 4.64
C ILE A 100 -19.11 -10.87 4.08
N LEU A 101 -19.36 -10.40 2.85
CA LEU A 101 -20.67 -10.51 2.19
C LEU A 101 -21.08 -11.99 2.01
N ASN A 102 -20.14 -12.84 1.61
CA ASN A 102 -20.38 -14.29 1.47
C ASN A 102 -20.63 -14.97 2.82
N ALA A 103 -19.96 -14.54 3.89
CA ALA A 103 -20.24 -15.03 5.23
C ALA A 103 -21.66 -14.63 5.69
N LEU A 104 -22.05 -13.37 5.45
CA LEU A 104 -23.39 -12.87 5.77
C LEU A 104 -24.48 -13.57 4.97
N SER A 105 -24.25 -13.83 3.67
CA SER A 105 -25.22 -14.52 2.80
C SER A 105 -25.42 -15.99 3.13
N ARG A 106 -24.53 -16.59 3.95
CA ARG A 106 -24.70 -17.96 4.46
C ARG A 106 -25.39 -18.01 5.81
N MET A 107 -25.45 -16.88 6.51
CA MET A 107 -26.11 -16.75 7.81
C MET A 107 -27.60 -16.40 7.66
N TYR A 108 -27.98 -15.79 6.54
CA TYR A 108 -29.36 -15.53 6.13
C TYR A 108 -29.86 -16.59 5.16
#